data_AF-A0A538HQ53-F1
#
_entry.id   AF-A0A538HQ53-F1
#
_cell.length_a   1.000
_cell.length_b   1.000
_cell.length_c   1.000
_cell.angle_alpha   90.00
_cell.angle_beta   90.00
_cell.angle_gamma   90.00
#
_symmetry.space_group_name_H-M   'P 1'
#
loop_
_entity.id
_entity.type
_entity.pdbx_description
1 polymer ?
#
loop_
_entity_poly.entity_id
_entity_poly.type
_entity_poly.pdbx_seq_one_letter_code
_entity_poly.pdbx_strand_id
1 'polypeptide(L)' 'MPWHKKPGFKLVAVKDVRRLTGLELSELLSRQNTQRLTRIEESGAREEFVRVPVELLIEEPPD' A
#
# COMPACT_ATOMS: atom_id res chain seq x y z
N MET A 1 -23.67 -2.92 12.59
CA MET A 1 -22.36 -3.18 11.95
C MET A 1 -21.29 -2.78 12.95
N PRO A 2 -20.39 -3.67 13.39
CA PRO A 2 -19.32 -3.27 14.30
C PRO A 2 -18.30 -2.42 13.53
N TRP A 3 -18.11 -1.17 13.95
CA TRP A 3 -17.21 -0.18 13.33
C TRP A 3 -15.71 -0.47 13.54
N HIS A 4 -15.36 -1.63 14.09
CA HIS A 4 -13.99 -2.01 14.47
C HIS A 4 -13.39 -3.12 13.61
N LYS A 5 -13.80 -3.27 12.36
CA LYS A 5 -13.10 -4.20 11.46
C LYS A 5 -11.79 -3.53 11.04
N LYS A 6 -10.65 -4.02 11.54
CA LYS A 6 -9.33 -3.56 11.13
C LYS A 6 -9.26 -3.54 9.59
N PRO A 7 -8.71 -2.48 8.97
CA PRO A 7 -8.63 -2.39 7.53
C PRO A 7 -7.79 -3.55 7.01
N GLY A 8 -8.31 -4.31 6.03
CA GLY A 8 -7.59 -5.42 5.43
C GLY A 8 -6.42 -4.98 4.52
N PHE A 9 -6.29 -3.67 4.28
CA PHE A 9 -5.34 -3.10 3.33
C PHE A 9 -4.81 -1.76 3.83
N LYS A 10 -3.55 -1.45 3.53
CA LYS A 10 -2.91 -0.14 3.76
C LYS A 10 -2.38 0.41 2.43
N LEU A 11 -2.40 1.73 2.28
CA LEU A 11 -1.77 2.40 1.15
C LEU A 11 -0.30 2.63 1.49
N VAL A 12 0.59 2.11 0.67
CA VAL A 12 2.05 2.21 0.84
C VAL A 12 2.62 2.95 -0.34
N ALA A 13 3.45 3.97 -0.10
CA ALA A 13 4.14 4.66 -1.18
C ALA A 13 5.04 3.67 -1.95
N VAL A 14 5.09 3.76 -3.28
CA VAL A 14 5.87 2.81 -4.11
C VAL A 14 7.33 2.71 -3.66
N LYS A 15 7.92 3.84 -3.26
CA LYS A 15 9.30 3.93 -2.73
C LYS A 15 9.53 3.10 -1.47
N ASP A 16 8.48 2.83 -0.69
CA ASP A 16 8.53 2.16 0.61
C ASP A 16 8.10 0.68 0.53
N VAL A 17 7.59 0.22 -0.62
CA VAL A 17 7.05 -1.14 -0.80
C VAL A 17 8.07 -2.20 -0.37
N ARG A 18 9.27 -2.18 -0.94
CA ARG A 18 10.30 -3.18 -0.64
C ARG A 18 10.70 -3.19 0.83
N ARG A 19 10.77 -2.02 1.46
CA ARG A 19 11.13 -1.88 2.88
C ARG A 19 10.04 -2.46 3.79
N LEU A 20 8.77 -2.19 3.48
CA LEU A 20 7.65 -2.53 4.34
C LEU A 20 7.07 -3.92 4.11
N THR A 21 7.26 -4.51 2.93
CA THR A 21 6.72 -5.83 2.58
C THR A 21 7.80 -6.87 2.29
N GLY A 22 9.05 -6.45 2.10
CA GLY A 22 10.14 -7.31 1.65
C GLY A 22 10.01 -7.78 0.19
N LEU A 23 8.95 -7.36 -0.52
CA LEU A 23 8.65 -7.78 -1.89
C LEU A 23 9.00 -6.66 -2.87
N GLU A 24 9.42 -7.04 -4.08
CA GLU A 24 9.52 -6.09 -5.18
C GLU A 24 8.12 -5.64 -5.64
N LEU A 25 8.04 -4.45 -6.25
CA LEU A 25 6.77 -3.90 -6.72
C LEU A 25 6.04 -4.84 -7.70
N SER A 26 6.78 -5.46 -8.61
CA SER A 26 6.25 -6.41 -9.60
C SER A 26 5.68 -7.67 -8.96
N GLU A 27 6.36 -8.19 -7.94
CA GLU A 27 5.89 -9.34 -7.14
C GLU A 27 4.65 -9.00 -6.34
N LEU A 28 4.54 -7.75 -5.87
CA LEU A 28 3.37 -7.31 -5.15
C LEU A 28 2.18 -7.14 -6.10
N LEU A 29 2.37 -6.50 -7.25
CA LEU A 29 1.32 -6.27 -8.26
C LEU A 29 0.83 -7.53 -8.97
N SER A 30 1.59 -8.63 -8.92
CA SER A 30 1.13 -9.93 -9.43
C SER A 30 0.15 -10.62 -8.46
N ARG A 31 0.03 -10.13 -7.21
CA ARG A 31 -0.91 -10.68 -6.23
C ARG A 31 -2.33 -10.17 -6.50
N GLN A 32 -3.29 -10.97 -6.07
CA GLN A 32 -4.68 -10.54 -6.09
C GLN A 32 -4.90 -9.42 -5.06
N ASN A 33 -5.82 -8.50 -5.36
CA ASN A 33 -6.23 -7.41 -4.47
C ASN A 33 -5.15 -6.35 -4.17
N THR A 34 -4.05 -6.34 -4.91
CA THR A 34 -3.08 -5.24 -4.94
C THR A 34 -3.33 -4.33 -6.14
N GLN A 35 -3.19 -3.03 -5.95
CA GLN A 35 -3.45 -2.04 -7.01
C GLN A 35 -2.50 -0.86 -6.87
N ARG A 36 -1.93 -0.40 -8.00
CA ARG A 36 -1.19 0.87 -8.07
C ARG A 36 -2.16 2.03 -8.18
N LEU A 37 -1.94 3.06 -7.37
CA LEU A 37 -2.74 4.27 -7.29
C LEU A 37 -1.82 5.47 -7.45
N THR A 38 -2.30 6.51 -8.12
CA THR A 38 -1.56 7.78 -8.22
C THR A 38 -2.38 8.87 -7.55
N ARG A 39 -1.84 9.47 -6.49
CA ARG A 39 -2.37 10.69 -5.91
C ARG A 39 -1.90 11.87 -6.77
N ILE A 40 -2.83 12.71 -7.18
CA ILE A 40 -2.55 13.96 -7.86
C ILE A 40 -2.87 15.08 -6.88
N GLU A 41 -1.86 15.85 -6.50
CA GLU A 41 -2.04 17.02 -5.64
C GLU A 41 -2.58 18.21 -6.42
N GLU A 42 -3.12 19.21 -5.72
CA GLU A 42 -3.60 20.45 -6.33
C GLU A 42 -2.50 21.21 -7.08
N SER A 43 -1.24 21.02 -6.69
CA SER A 43 -0.05 21.55 -7.36
C SER A 43 0.26 20.86 -8.70
N GLY A 44 -0.39 19.74 -9.00
CA GLY A 44 -0.07 18.84 -10.12
C GLY A 44 1.03 17.82 -9.80
N ALA A 45 1.59 17.84 -8.58
CA ALA A 45 2.52 16.80 -8.14
C ALA A 45 1.85 15.42 -8.14
N ARG A 46 2.61 14.39 -8.53
CA ARG A 46 2.15 13.01 -8.61
C ARG A 46 2.90 12.16 -7.61
N GLU A 47 2.17 11.51 -6.72
CA GLU A 47 2.71 10.50 -5.80
C GLU A 47 2.08 9.15 -6.07
N GLU A 48 2.91 8.11 -6.03
CA GLU A 48 2.49 6.76 -6.36
C GLU A 48 2.40 5.89 -5.11
N PHE A 49 1.27 5.20 -4.99
CA PHE A 49 0.93 4.31 -3.90
C PHE A 49 0.56 2.93 -4.42
N VAL A 50 0.66 1.95 -3.55
CA VAL A 50 0.16 0.60 -3.77
C VAL A 50 -0.73 0.22 -2.62
N ARG A 51 -1.90 -0.34 -2.95
CA ARG A 51 -2.78 -0.99 -1.99
C ARG A 51 -2.17 -2.33 -1.62
N VAL A 52 -1.77 -2.50 -0.37
CA VAL A 52 -1.11 -3.69 0.15
C VAL A 52 -2.01 -4.35 1.21
N PRO A 53 -2.32 -5.66 1.09
CA PRO A 53 -2.95 -6.40 2.18
C PRO A 53 -2.10 -6.32 3.46
N VAL A 54 -2.71 -6.05 4.61
CA VAL A 54 -1.98 -5.86 5.87
C VAL A 54 -1.16 -7.08 6.30
N GLU A 55 -1.56 -8.28 5.87
CA GLU A 55 -0.85 -9.54 6.11
C GLU A 55 0.53 -9.62 5.42
N LEU A 56 0.81 -8.73 4.47
CA LEU A 56 2.10 -8.66 3.75
C LEU A 56 3.06 -7.63 4.35
N LEU A 57 2.66 -6.89 5.36
CA LEU A 57 3.50 -5.88 5.99
C LEU A 57 4.38 -6.55 7.05
N ILE A 58 5.69 -6.40 6.93
CA ILE A 58 6.70 -6.95 7.85
C ILE A 58 6.87 -6.02 9.07
N GLU A 59 6.68 -4.72 8.87
CA GLU A 59 6.53 -3.71 9.92
C GLU A 59 5.15 -3.06 9.75
N GLU A 60 4.37 -3.00 10.83
CA GLU A 60 3.17 -2.17 10.86
C GLU A 60 3.65 -0.72 10.69
N PRO A 61 3.36 -0.04 9.56
CA PRO A 61 3.85 1.32 9.37
C PRO A 61 3.22 2.16 10.48
N PRO A 62 3.97 3.08 11.14
CA PRO A 62 3.38 3.95 12.14
C PRO A 62 2.12 4.63 11.55
N ASP A 63 1.08 4.68 12.37
CA ASP A 63 -0.21 5.28 12.02
C ASP A 63 -0.10 6.81 11.88
#